data_AF-A0A435FK93-F1
#
_entry.id   AF-A0A435FK93-F1
#
_cell.length_a   1.000
_cell.length_b   1.000
_cell.length_c   1.000
_cell.angle_alpha   90.00
_cell.angle_beta   90.00
_cell.angle_gamma   90.00
#
_symmetry.space_group_name_H-M   'P 1'
#
loop_
_entity.id
_entity.type
_entity.pdbx_description
1 polymer ?
#
loop_
_entity_poly.entity_id
_entity_poly.type
_entity_poly.pdbx_seq_one_letter_code
_entity_poly.pdbx_strand_id
1 'polypeptide(L)'
;MLGTIREFWNDQRGIAMILVSIMLPVLVGFALLAIDMSRANGLHSDLQKGVDALALAGAAELDGRSDSITRANRAIDNLIANHTLFSTAGDHQIARADIDVTFLTGIPASDSTRLGANGVDADGVNWASTDPTAVSLV
;
A
#
# COMPACT_ATOMS: atom_id res chain seq x y z
N MET A 1 -25.69 -31.80 50.07
CA MET A 1 -25.64 -31.38 48.64
C MET A 1 -26.49 -30.13 48.35
N LEU A 2 -27.63 -29.88 49.02
CA LEU A 2 -28.39 -28.64 48.80
C LEU A 2 -27.71 -27.36 49.33
N GLY A 3 -26.89 -27.47 50.39
CA GLY A 3 -26.21 -26.32 51.00
C GLY A 3 -25.18 -25.66 50.07
N THR A 4 -24.34 -26.46 49.41
CA THR A 4 -23.32 -25.98 48.47
C THR A 4 -23.91 -25.32 47.23
N ILE A 5 -25.09 -25.78 46.77
CA ILE A 5 -25.82 -25.16 45.65
C ILE A 5 -26.34 -23.76 46.04
N ARG A 6 -26.80 -23.62 47.29
CA ARG A 6 -27.34 -22.36 47.83
C ARG A 6 -26.24 -21.34 48.16
N GLU A 7 -25.05 -21.82 48.53
CA GLU A 7 -23.85 -21.00 48.74
C GLU A 7 -23.33 -20.44 47.41
N PHE A 8 -23.30 -21.26 46.36
CA PHE A 8 -22.93 -20.83 45.00
C PHE A 8 -23.92 -19.79 44.42
N TRP A 9 -25.21 -19.93 44.72
CA TRP A 9 -26.25 -18.97 44.32
C TRP A 9 -26.14 -17.60 45.02
N ASN A 10 -25.55 -17.56 46.22
CA ASN A 10 -25.36 -16.33 46.99
C ASN A 10 -23.96 -15.71 46.82
N ASP A 11 -23.06 -16.35 46.06
CA ASP A 11 -21.70 -15.84 45.85
C ASP A 11 -21.67 -14.72 44.80
N GLN A 12 -21.58 -13.47 45.28
CA GLN A 12 -21.52 -12.26 44.45
C GLN A 12 -20.11 -11.97 43.92
N ARG A 13 -19.08 -12.72 44.32
CA ARG A 13 -17.68 -12.52 43.86
C ARG A 13 -17.52 -12.83 42.37
N GLY A 14 -18.47 -13.57 41.78
CA GLY A 14 -18.48 -13.95 40.36
C GLY A 14 -18.94 -12.87 39.36
N ILE A 15 -19.42 -11.70 39.82
CA ILE A 15 -19.85 -10.62 38.89
C ILE A 15 -18.70 -10.16 37.98
N ALA A 16 -17.48 -10.09 38.51
CA ALA A 16 -16.29 -9.80 37.70
C ALA A 16 -16.02 -10.87 36.63
N MET A 17 -16.33 -12.14 36.91
CA MET A 17 -16.15 -13.24 35.94
C MET A 17 -17.12 -13.13 34.76
N ILE A 18 -18.36 -12.68 35.00
CA ILE A 18 -19.34 -12.43 33.92
C ILE A 18 -18.83 -11.30 33.03
N LEU A 19 -18.40 -10.18 33.63
CA LEU A 19 -17.84 -9.05 32.90
C LEU A 19 -16.60 -9.47 32.08
N VAL A 20 -15.67 -10.20 32.68
CA VAL A 20 -14.46 -10.71 32.03
C VAL A 20 -14.81 -11.68 30.91
N SER A 21 -15.77 -12.58 31.10
CA SER A 21 -16.19 -13.54 30.07
C SER A 21 -16.81 -12.86 28.84
N ILE A 22 -17.42 -11.69 29.00
CA ILE A 22 -17.95 -10.89 27.89
C ILE A 22 -16.85 -10.02 27.27
N MET A 23 -16.00 -9.42 28.11
CA MET A 23 -14.94 -8.51 27.65
C MET A 23 -13.79 -9.24 26.95
N LEU A 24 -13.43 -10.46 27.36
CA LEU A 24 -12.32 -11.19 26.74
C LEU A 24 -12.54 -11.44 25.24
N PRO A 25 -13.68 -11.99 24.76
CA PRO A 25 -13.95 -12.09 23.32
C PRO A 25 -13.91 -10.75 22.60
N VAL A 26 -14.44 -9.68 23.23
CA VAL A 26 -14.45 -8.34 22.66
C VAL A 26 -13.01 -7.80 22.50
N LEU A 27 -12.18 -7.93 23.52
CA LEU A 27 -10.78 -7.50 23.49
C LEU A 27 -9.95 -8.31 22.49
N VAL A 28 -10.18 -9.63 22.41
CA VAL A 28 -9.55 -10.48 21.38
C VAL A 28 -10.00 -10.03 19.98
N GLY A 29 -11.28 -9.74 19.78
CA GLY A 29 -11.79 -9.21 18.52
C GLY A 29 -11.12 -7.90 18.11
N PHE A 30 -10.96 -6.95 19.04
CA PHE A 30 -10.24 -5.71 18.78
C PHE A 30 -8.75 -5.93 18.50
N ALA A 31 -8.10 -6.87 19.19
CA ALA A 31 -6.70 -7.19 18.94
C ALA A 31 -6.49 -7.73 17.50
N LEU A 32 -7.41 -8.57 17.01
CA LEU A 32 -7.36 -9.07 15.63
C LEU A 32 -7.54 -7.94 14.61
N LEU A 33 -8.51 -7.04 14.83
CA LEU A 33 -8.70 -5.87 13.97
C LEU A 33 -7.46 -4.96 13.93
N ALA A 34 -6.80 -4.77 15.08
CA ALA A 34 -5.58 -3.98 15.17
C ALA A 34 -4.43 -4.62 14.37
N ILE A 35 -4.30 -5.95 14.42
CA ILE A 35 -3.29 -6.69 13.63
C ILE A 35 -3.56 -6.54 12.13
N ASP A 36 -4.82 -6.70 11.70
CA ASP A 36 -5.17 -6.57 10.28
C ASP A 36 -4.91 -5.16 9.76
N MET A 37 -5.27 -4.14 10.54
CA MET A 37 -4.97 -2.75 10.20
C MET A 37 -3.45 -2.49 10.13
N SER A 38 -2.68 -3.03 11.08
CA SER A 38 -1.22 -2.93 11.05
C SER A 38 -0.62 -3.56 9.79
N ARG A 39 -1.13 -4.72 9.37
CA ARG A 39 -0.66 -5.42 8.17
C ARG A 39 -1.02 -4.67 6.90
N ALA A 40 -2.25 -4.15 6.79
CA ALA A 40 -2.70 -3.37 5.64
C ALA A 40 -1.88 -2.08 5.45
N ASN A 41 -1.63 -1.35 6.54
CA ASN A 41 -0.82 -0.13 6.49
C ASN A 41 0.66 -0.42 6.19
N GLY A 42 1.19 -1.51 6.76
CA GLY A 42 2.56 -1.96 6.46
C GLY A 42 2.73 -2.28 4.98
N LEU A 43 1.82 -3.08 4.41
CA LEU A 43 1.81 -3.40 2.98
C LEU A 43 1.72 -2.14 2.13
N HIS A 44 0.83 -1.20 2.48
CA HIS A 44 0.71 0.06 1.74
C HIS A 44 2.03 0.86 1.74
N SER A 45 2.69 0.97 2.89
CA SER A 45 3.98 1.68 2.99
C SER A 45 5.08 0.99 2.17
N ASP A 46 5.11 -0.34 2.17
CA ASP A 46 6.12 -1.09 1.43
C ASP A 46 5.91 -1.00 -0.08
N LEU A 47 4.64 -1.00 -0.55
CA LEU A 47 4.31 -0.75 -1.95
C LEU A 47 4.69 0.67 -2.38
N GLN A 48 4.45 1.68 -1.54
CA GLN A 48 4.89 3.06 -1.83
C GLN A 48 6.41 3.14 -2.00
N LYS A 49 7.19 2.59 -1.06
CA LYS A 49 8.65 2.56 -1.16
C LYS A 49 9.14 1.80 -2.40
N GLY A 50 8.46 0.70 -2.74
CA GLY A 50 8.75 -0.07 -3.95
C GLY A 50 8.55 0.77 -5.21
N VAL A 51 7.40 1.44 -5.34
CA VAL A 51 7.10 2.32 -6.48
C VAL A 51 8.08 3.50 -6.56
N ASP A 52 8.45 4.10 -5.43
CA ASP A 52 9.44 5.19 -5.38
C ASP A 52 10.82 4.72 -5.87
N ALA A 53 11.24 3.51 -5.50
CA ALA A 53 12.50 2.93 -5.98
C ALA A 53 12.46 2.64 -7.50
N LEU A 54 11.32 2.17 -8.03
CA LEU A 54 11.12 1.98 -9.46
C LEU A 54 11.14 3.31 -10.21
N ALA A 55 10.48 4.34 -9.68
CA ALA A 55 10.47 5.68 -10.23
C ALA A 55 11.89 6.26 -10.27
N LEU A 56 12.68 6.10 -9.20
CA LEU A 56 14.07 6.54 -9.15
C LEU A 56 14.96 5.79 -10.17
N ALA A 57 14.78 4.47 -10.30
CA ALA A 57 15.52 3.67 -11.27
C ALA A 57 15.16 4.05 -12.72
N GLY A 58 13.88 4.30 -13.01
CA GLY A 58 13.44 4.80 -14.32
C GLY A 58 13.96 6.21 -14.60
N ALA A 59 13.87 7.11 -13.62
CA ALA A 59 14.36 8.48 -13.69
C ALA A 59 15.87 8.57 -13.99
N ALA A 60 16.68 7.69 -13.39
CA ALA A 60 18.12 7.65 -13.63
C ALA A 60 18.50 7.39 -15.09
N GLU A 61 17.60 6.81 -15.89
CA GLU A 61 17.82 6.51 -17.30
C GLU A 61 17.35 7.63 -18.25
N LEU A 62 16.66 8.67 -17.74
CA LEU A 62 16.07 9.77 -18.53
C LEU A 62 17.09 10.87 -18.84
N ASP A 63 18.00 10.57 -19.76
CA ASP A 63 19.08 11.47 -20.21
C ASP A 63 18.79 12.23 -21.52
N GLY A 64 17.52 12.30 -21.94
CA GLY A 64 17.09 13.02 -23.14
C GLY A 64 17.50 12.38 -24.49
N ARG A 65 18.09 11.18 -24.47
CA ARG A 65 18.41 10.42 -25.70
C ARG A 65 17.19 9.69 -26.24
N SER A 66 17.22 9.34 -27.53
CA SER A 66 16.11 8.64 -28.20
C SER A 66 15.75 7.26 -27.64
N ASP A 67 16.62 6.67 -26.83
CA ASP A 67 16.45 5.34 -26.22
C ASP A 67 16.22 5.41 -24.69
N SER A 68 16.14 6.60 -24.09
CA SER A 68 16.04 6.83 -22.65
C SER A 68 14.84 6.09 -22.02
N ILE A 69 13.64 6.24 -22.59
CA ILE A 69 12.41 5.56 -22.13
C ILE A 69 12.54 4.04 -22.23
N THR A 70 13.20 3.52 -23.27
CA THR A 70 13.42 2.07 -23.42
C THR A 70 14.33 1.54 -22.31
N ARG A 71 15.40 2.28 -21.99
CA ARG A 71 16.29 1.91 -20.87
C ARG A 71 15.60 2.05 -19.52
N ALA A 72 14.81 3.10 -19.31
CA ALA A 72 14.02 3.31 -18.10
C ALA A 72 13.04 2.15 -17.87
N ASN A 73 12.31 1.72 -18.90
CA ASN A 73 11.42 0.57 -18.80
C ASN A 73 12.15 -0.72 -18.46
N ARG A 74 13.31 -0.97 -19.10
CA ARG A 74 14.16 -2.12 -18.79
C ARG A 74 14.71 -2.07 -17.36
N ALA A 75 15.06 -0.90 -16.85
CA ALA A 75 15.49 -0.73 -15.46
C ALA A 75 14.36 -1.12 -14.51
N ILE A 76 13.15 -0.59 -14.74
CA ILE A 76 11.95 -0.95 -13.97
C ILE A 76 11.67 -2.45 -14.04
N ASP A 77 11.76 -3.08 -15.21
CA ASP A 77 11.56 -4.54 -15.40
C ASP A 77 12.51 -5.36 -14.53
N ASN A 78 13.78 -4.95 -14.47
CA ASN A 78 14.81 -5.68 -13.74
C ASN A 78 14.66 -5.55 -12.20
N LEU A 79 14.05 -4.48 -11.71
CA LEU A 79 13.85 -4.27 -10.28
C LEU A 79 12.58 -4.95 -9.73
N ILE A 80 11.66 -5.38 -10.61
CA ILE A 80 10.40 -5.99 -10.20
C ILE A 80 10.63 -7.46 -9.86
N ALA A 81 10.80 -7.74 -8.57
CA ALA A 81 11.00 -9.09 -8.04
C ALA A 81 10.41 -9.29 -6.62
N ASN A 82 9.34 -8.57 -6.26
CA ASN A 82 8.75 -8.65 -4.92
C ASN A 82 7.47 -9.50 -4.89
N HIS A 83 7.29 -10.25 -3.80
CA HIS A 83 6.06 -11.01 -3.52
C HIS A 83 5.32 -10.41 -2.33
N THR A 84 3.99 -10.37 -2.39
CA THR A 84 3.16 -10.00 -1.25
C THR A 84 2.89 -11.23 -0.38
N LEU A 85 3.32 -11.23 0.88
CA LEU A 85 3.24 -12.39 1.79
C LEU A 85 1.92 -12.51 2.58
N PHE A 86 0.98 -11.58 2.37
CA PHE A 86 -0.13 -11.36 3.31
C PHE A 86 -1.53 -11.32 2.67
N SER A 87 -1.68 -11.84 1.46
CA SER A 87 -2.98 -11.89 0.76
C SER A 87 -3.76 -13.17 1.10
N THR A 88 -5.10 -13.03 1.22
CA THR A 88 -6.02 -14.17 1.37
C THR A 88 -6.05 -15.06 0.11
N ALA A 89 -5.60 -14.55 -1.04
CA ALA A 89 -5.49 -15.28 -2.31
C ALA A 89 -4.15 -16.03 -2.47
N GLY A 90 -3.27 -16.03 -1.46
CA GLY A 90 -1.93 -16.59 -1.54
C GLY A 90 -0.87 -15.56 -1.95
N ASP A 91 0.34 -16.02 -2.25
CA ASP A 91 1.44 -15.13 -2.65
C ASP A 91 1.18 -14.57 -4.06
N HIS A 92 1.05 -13.25 -4.18
CA HIS A 92 1.03 -12.55 -5.47
C HIS A 92 2.42 -12.00 -5.77
N GLN A 93 3.01 -12.44 -6.88
CA GLN A 93 4.23 -11.81 -7.38
C GLN A 93 3.85 -10.50 -8.05
N ILE A 94 4.42 -9.39 -7.57
CA ILE A 94 4.29 -8.11 -8.24
C ILE A 94 4.94 -8.25 -9.63
N ALA A 95 4.16 -8.02 -10.67
CA ALA A 95 4.57 -8.09 -12.05
C ALA A 95 4.38 -6.74 -12.74
N ARG A 96 4.88 -6.60 -13.97
CA ARG A 96 4.65 -5.39 -14.78
C ARG A 96 3.19 -5.06 -15.00
N ALA A 97 2.32 -6.07 -15.03
CA ALA A 97 0.89 -5.86 -15.20
C ALA A 97 0.22 -5.14 -14.01
N ASP A 98 0.88 -5.12 -12.84
CA ASP A 98 0.34 -4.47 -11.63
C ASP A 98 0.78 -3.00 -11.49
N ILE A 99 1.61 -2.50 -12.42
CA ILE A 99 2.26 -1.19 -12.31
C ILE A 99 2.00 -0.38 -13.59
N ASP A 100 1.42 0.80 -13.40
CA ASP A 100 1.32 1.81 -14.43
C ASP A 100 2.53 2.75 -14.36
N VAL A 101 3.18 2.98 -15.50
CA VAL A 101 4.32 3.89 -15.63
C VAL A 101 3.95 5.01 -16.60
N THR A 102 3.99 6.24 -16.10
CA THR A 102 3.71 7.45 -16.89
C THR A 102 4.92 8.37 -16.87
N PHE A 103 5.48 8.66 -18.04
CA PHE A 103 6.59 9.59 -18.20
C PHE A 103 6.08 11.01 -18.40
N LEU A 104 6.53 11.94 -17.56
CA LEU A 104 6.08 13.32 -17.57
C LEU A 104 7.14 14.24 -18.19
N THR A 105 6.70 15.22 -18.99
CA THR A 105 7.57 16.27 -19.55
C THR A 105 7.77 17.43 -18.58
N GLY A 106 7.00 17.46 -17.49
CA GLY A 106 7.06 18.48 -16.45
C GLY A 106 5.99 18.25 -15.40
N ILE A 107 5.90 19.18 -14.44
CA ILE A 107 4.87 19.21 -13.42
C ILE A 107 4.13 20.55 -13.45
N PRO A 108 2.85 20.60 -13.04
CA PRO A 108 2.13 21.84 -12.88
C PRO A 108 2.89 22.84 -11.99
N ALA A 109 2.79 24.13 -12.32
CA ALA A 109 3.47 25.19 -11.56
C ALA A 109 2.89 25.41 -10.14
N SER A 110 1.66 24.94 -9.89
CA SER A 110 1.02 24.99 -8.58
C SER A 110 0.94 23.58 -7.99
N ASP A 111 1.41 23.42 -6.75
CA ASP A 111 1.32 22.16 -6.00
C ASP A 111 -0.14 21.76 -5.70
N SER A 112 -1.08 22.68 -5.80
CA SER A 112 -2.51 22.39 -5.63
C SER A 112 -3.14 21.71 -6.85
N THR A 113 -2.47 21.73 -8.00
CA THR A 113 -2.99 21.14 -9.23
C THR A 113 -2.76 19.64 -9.21
N ARG A 114 -3.83 18.88 -8.99
CA ARG A 114 -3.77 17.42 -8.96
C ARG A 114 -3.50 16.85 -10.35
N LEU A 115 -2.54 15.93 -10.43
CA LEU A 115 -2.29 15.12 -11.61
C LEU A 115 -3.01 13.76 -11.50
N GLY A 116 -3.66 13.31 -12.57
CA GLY A 116 -4.17 11.94 -12.68
C GLY A 116 -3.07 10.93 -12.96
N ALA A 117 -3.35 9.64 -12.78
CA ALA A 117 -2.40 8.55 -13.11
C ALA A 117 -1.97 8.56 -14.59
N ASN A 118 -2.83 9.06 -15.47
CA ASN A 118 -2.56 9.26 -16.89
C ASN A 118 -1.73 10.53 -17.21
N GLY A 119 -1.29 11.29 -16.20
CA GLY A 119 -0.54 12.52 -16.39
C GLY A 119 -1.36 13.71 -16.87
N VAL A 120 -2.70 13.66 -16.75
CA VAL A 120 -3.59 14.78 -17.11
C VAL A 120 -4.03 15.52 -15.84
N ASP A 121 -3.95 16.84 -15.85
CA ASP A 121 -4.38 17.67 -14.72
C ASP A 121 -5.90 17.97 -14.71
N ALA A 122 -6.34 18.70 -13.68
CA ALA A 122 -7.74 19.08 -13.52
C ALA A 122 -8.26 20.03 -14.62
N ASP A 123 -7.37 20.76 -15.30
CA ASP A 123 -7.69 21.71 -16.37
C ASP A 123 -7.64 21.04 -17.75
N GLY A 124 -7.27 19.75 -17.80
CA GLY A 124 -7.21 18.94 -19.02
C GLY A 124 -5.88 19.03 -19.77
N VAL A 125 -4.84 19.62 -19.18
CA VAL A 125 -3.50 19.66 -19.78
C VAL A 125 -2.85 18.29 -19.61
N ASN A 126 -2.32 17.74 -20.71
CA ASN A 126 -1.58 16.49 -20.70
C ASN A 126 -0.08 16.75 -20.51
N TRP A 127 0.45 16.26 -19.41
CA TRP A 127 1.87 16.33 -19.06
C TRP A 127 2.62 15.05 -19.41
N ALA A 128 1.91 14.00 -19.81
CA ALA A 128 2.52 12.74 -20.22
C ALA A 128 3.00 12.77 -21.67
N SER A 129 4.16 12.18 -21.92
CA SER A 129 4.71 12.02 -23.27
C SER A 129 5.39 10.67 -23.45
N THR A 130 5.34 10.15 -24.67
CA THR A 130 6.12 8.99 -25.12
C THR A 130 7.37 9.39 -25.90
N ASP A 131 7.60 10.69 -26.10
CA ASP A 131 8.80 11.22 -26.75
C ASP A 131 9.98 11.19 -25.77
N PRO A 132 10.99 10.33 -26.00
CA PRO A 132 12.12 10.16 -25.09
C PRO A 132 13.05 11.37 -25.02
N THR A 133 12.95 12.29 -25.99
CA THR A 133 13.72 13.55 -25.99
C THR A 133 13.01 14.67 -25.24
N ALA A 134 11.68 14.60 -25.13
CA ALA A 134 10.88 15.55 -24.35
C ALA A 134 10.83 15.20 -22.85
N VAL A 135 11.11 13.95 -22.49
CA VAL A 135 11.16 13.45 -21.12
C VAL A 135 12.62 13.34 -20.68
N SER A 136 13.17 14.43 -20.12
CA SER A 136 14.54 14.51 -19.60
C SER A 136 14.56 15.10 -18.19
N LEU A 137 15.44 14.58 -17.34
CA LEU A 137 15.75 15.16 -16.02
C LEU A 137 17.06 15.99 -16.04
N VAL A 138 17.70 16.07 -17.20
CA VAL A 138 18.93 16.84 -17.47
C VAL A 138 18.61 18.04 -18.35
#